data_AF-A0A6I0F781-F1
#
_entry.id   AF-A0A6I0F781-F1
#
_cell.length_a   1.000
_cell.length_b   1.000
_cell.length_c   1.000
_cell.angle_alpha   90.00
_cell.angle_beta   90.00
_cell.angle_gamma   90.00
#
_symmetry.space_group_name_H-M   'P 1'
#
loop_
_entity.id
_entity.type
_entity.pdbx_description
1 polymer ?
#
loop_
_entity_poly.entity_id
_entity_poly.type
_entity_poly.pdbx_seq_one_letter_code
_entity_poly.pdbx_strand_id
1 'polypeptide(L)'
;MIKKIVMSFSVFLISITLIIGATTAYFTDGAPVEDTKFTFGTIDIDVSKNSEEDSDWLPVDGEDSNSKTVSWKFKNNGSNEVFLRAKINHEWVLAADNEVSSINGETNTNWILISTEWEENQGWYYYTGVVDPKEVIYLTFEVSIDTIEGFLGAEYKIDIEAEAIQASNNAAYYEWGTSIYGVPTQ
;
A
#
# COMPACT_ATOMS: atom_id res chain seq x y z
N MET A 1 -64.94 -38.60 54.09
CA MET A 1 -64.46 -37.20 54.12
C MET A 1 -62.98 -37.06 53.77
N ILE A 2 -62.08 -37.90 54.31
CA ILE A 2 -60.62 -37.85 54.07
C ILE A 2 -60.24 -37.83 52.58
N LYS A 3 -60.85 -38.65 51.72
CA LYS A 3 -60.54 -38.68 50.26
C LYS A 3 -60.79 -37.34 49.54
N LYS A 4 -61.82 -36.59 49.94
CA LYS A 4 -62.15 -35.27 49.35
C LYS A 4 -61.18 -34.19 49.82
N ILE A 5 -60.74 -34.27 51.09
CA ILE A 5 -59.73 -33.38 51.67
C ILE A 5 -58.37 -33.63 51.01
N VAL A 6 -57.97 -34.89 50.84
CA VAL A 6 -56.71 -35.25 50.16
C VAL A 6 -56.71 -34.76 48.71
N MET A 7 -57.82 -34.92 47.99
CA MET A 7 -57.92 -34.46 46.60
C MET A 7 -57.85 -32.93 46.48
N SER A 8 -58.52 -32.21 47.38
CA SER A 8 -58.47 -30.74 47.41
C SER A 8 -57.10 -30.21 47.81
N PHE A 9 -56.40 -30.91 48.71
CA PHE A 9 -55.04 -30.56 49.12
C PHE A 9 -54.03 -30.81 47.99
N SER A 10 -54.16 -31.90 47.25
CA SER A 10 -53.33 -32.16 46.06
C SER A 10 -53.53 -31.11 44.97
N VAL A 11 -54.76 -30.69 44.70
CA VAL A 11 -55.04 -29.64 43.70
C VAL A 11 -54.42 -28.31 44.14
N PHE A 12 -54.55 -27.97 45.42
CA PHE A 12 -53.94 -26.76 45.99
C PHE A 12 -52.40 -26.78 45.88
N LEU A 13 -51.78 -27.93 46.14
CA LEU A 13 -50.33 -28.11 46.03
C LEU A 13 -49.84 -27.94 44.58
N ILE A 14 -50.58 -28.51 43.62
CA ILE A 14 -50.28 -28.39 42.17
C ILE A 14 -50.40 -26.92 41.71
N SER A 15 -51.43 -26.21 42.16
CA SER A 15 -51.61 -24.79 41.85
C SER A 15 -50.46 -23.92 42.36
N ILE A 16 -49.93 -24.21 43.56
CA ILE A 16 -48.76 -23.49 44.09
C ILE A 16 -47.51 -23.78 43.24
N THR A 17 -47.29 -25.04 42.83
CA THR A 17 -46.14 -25.39 41.99
C THR A 17 -46.18 -24.78 40.58
N LEU A 18 -47.38 -24.54 40.01
CA LEU A 18 -47.52 -23.91 38.70
C LEU A 18 -47.18 -22.41 38.73
N ILE A 19 -47.49 -21.70 39.83
CA ILE A 19 -47.15 -20.28 39.99
C ILE A 19 -45.63 -20.09 40.09
N ILE A 20 -44.95 -21.01 40.78
CA ILE A 20 -43.49 -20.99 40.92
C ILE A 20 -42.81 -21.41 39.62
N GLY A 21 -43.32 -22.44 38.93
CA GLY A 21 -42.74 -22.92 37.66
C GLY A 21 -42.94 -21.98 36.47
N ALA A 22 -44.01 -21.19 36.44
CA ALA A 22 -44.27 -20.25 35.35
C ALA A 22 -43.34 -19.02 35.35
N THR A 23 -42.72 -18.70 36.48
CA THR A 23 -41.79 -17.55 36.59
C THR A 23 -40.33 -17.93 36.39
N THR A 24 -40.00 -19.23 36.29
CA THR A 24 -38.63 -19.70 36.07
C THR A 24 -38.37 -20.24 34.67
N ALA A 25 -39.31 -20.10 33.72
CA ALA A 25 -39.05 -20.38 32.31
C ALA A 25 -38.26 -19.22 31.67
N TYR A 26 -37.04 -18.97 32.18
CA TYR A 26 -36.03 -18.23 31.44
C TYR A 26 -35.54 -19.15 30.31
N PHE A 27 -36.13 -19.02 29.13
CA PHE A 27 -35.49 -19.46 27.89
C PHE A 27 -34.31 -18.54 27.62
N THR A 28 -33.21 -18.73 28.34
CA THR A 28 -31.93 -18.16 27.95
C THR A 28 -31.20 -19.24 27.17
N ASP A 29 -31.42 -19.24 25.85
CA ASP A 29 -30.49 -19.87 24.92
C ASP A 29 -29.36 -18.86 24.68
N GLY A 30 -28.22 -19.12 25.30
CA GLY A 30 -26.99 -18.39 25.06
C GLY A 30 -26.17 -19.22 24.09
N ALA A 31 -26.27 -18.94 22.79
CA ALA A 31 -25.23 -19.38 21.88
C ALA A 31 -23.92 -18.70 22.33
N PRO A 32 -22.80 -19.42 22.48
CA PRO A 32 -21.51 -18.77 22.63
C PRO A 32 -21.34 -17.83 21.44
N VAL A 33 -21.24 -16.53 21.72
CA VAL A 33 -20.90 -15.56 20.70
C VAL A 33 -19.48 -15.91 20.30
N GLU A 34 -19.28 -16.51 19.12
CA GLU A 34 -17.94 -16.55 18.56
C GLU A 34 -17.44 -15.10 18.48
N ASP A 35 -16.23 -14.85 18.97
CA ASP A 35 -15.62 -13.53 18.92
C ASP A 35 -15.84 -12.94 17.52
N THR A 36 -16.49 -11.78 17.44
CA THR A 36 -16.59 -11.06 16.18
C THR A 36 -15.20 -10.53 15.85
N LYS A 37 -14.43 -11.32 15.11
CA LYS A 37 -13.08 -10.95 14.69
C LYS A 37 -13.17 -9.90 13.60
N PHE A 38 -12.93 -8.65 13.97
CA PHE A 38 -12.65 -7.59 13.01
C PHE A 38 -11.19 -7.69 12.58
N THR A 39 -10.94 -8.29 11.42
CA THR A 39 -9.62 -8.28 10.77
C THR A 39 -9.56 -7.07 9.84
N PHE A 40 -8.73 -6.08 10.17
CA PHE A 40 -8.40 -4.99 9.25
C PHE A 40 -7.32 -5.46 8.30
N GLY A 41 -7.47 -5.16 7.01
CA GLY A 41 -6.44 -5.47 6.04
C GLY A 41 -5.21 -4.56 6.18
N THR A 42 -4.06 -5.04 5.72
CA THR A 42 -2.78 -4.31 5.77
C THR A 42 -2.43 -3.72 4.41
N ILE A 43 -1.69 -2.61 4.43
CA ILE A 43 -1.02 -2.01 3.27
C ILE A 43 0.48 -2.22 3.48
N ASP A 44 1.14 -2.87 2.54
CA ASP A 44 2.58 -3.15 2.61
C ASP A 44 3.14 -3.23 1.19
N ILE A 45 4.12 -2.39 0.88
CA ILE A 45 4.76 -2.32 -0.44
C ILE A 45 6.26 -2.55 -0.30
N ASP A 46 6.75 -3.56 -1.01
CA ASP A 46 8.19 -3.74 -1.21
C ASP A 46 8.62 -2.99 -2.48
N VAL A 47 9.73 -2.25 -2.37
CA VAL A 47 10.41 -1.61 -3.50
C VAL A 47 11.78 -2.23 -3.67
N SER A 48 12.10 -2.65 -4.89
CA SER A 48 13.44 -3.16 -5.23
C SER A 48 13.84 -2.76 -6.63
N LYS A 49 15.15 -2.60 -6.88
CA LYS A 49 15.68 -2.42 -8.24
C LYS A 49 15.47 -3.71 -9.03
N ASN A 50 14.96 -3.60 -10.24
CA ASN A 50 14.82 -4.72 -11.17
C ASN A 50 16.20 -4.96 -11.82
N SER A 51 17.06 -5.74 -11.17
CA SER A 51 18.43 -6.00 -11.65
C SER A 51 18.50 -7.25 -12.50
N GLU A 52 19.09 -7.15 -13.69
CA GLU A 52 19.85 -8.27 -14.27
C GLU A 52 21.36 -7.98 -14.38
N GLU A 53 21.81 -6.73 -14.36
CA GLU A 53 23.24 -6.41 -14.32
C GLU A 53 23.52 -5.17 -13.45
N ASP A 54 24.18 -5.38 -12.30
CA ASP A 54 24.99 -4.35 -11.64
C ASP A 54 26.31 -4.19 -12.39
N SER A 55 26.24 -3.95 -13.70
CA SER A 55 27.41 -3.46 -14.42
C SER A 55 27.58 -1.97 -14.10
N ASP A 56 28.79 -1.62 -13.70
CA ASP A 56 29.28 -0.24 -13.57
C ASP A 56 29.18 0.40 -14.97
N TRP A 57 28.01 0.93 -15.28
CA TRP A 57 27.77 1.61 -16.53
C TRP A 57 28.54 2.92 -16.51
N LEU A 58 29.48 3.04 -17.45
CA LEU A 58 30.34 4.22 -17.62
C LEU A 58 29.91 4.93 -18.90
N PRO A 59 29.22 6.09 -18.82
CA PRO A 59 28.94 6.90 -20.00
C PRO A 59 30.24 7.42 -20.63
N VAL A 60 30.27 7.53 -21.96
CA VAL A 60 31.43 7.99 -22.74
C VAL A 60 31.04 9.25 -23.51
N ASP A 61 31.86 10.30 -23.41
CA ASP A 61 31.57 11.57 -24.09
C ASP A 61 31.53 11.42 -25.62
N GLY A 62 30.49 11.95 -26.25
CA GLY A 62 30.33 11.93 -27.71
C GLY A 62 29.86 10.60 -28.33
N GLU A 63 29.45 9.62 -27.52
CA GLU A 63 28.81 8.39 -28.01
C GLU A 63 27.27 8.43 -27.88
N ASP A 64 26.59 7.89 -28.88
CA ASP A 64 25.12 7.76 -28.90
C ASP A 64 24.59 6.74 -27.86
N SER A 65 25.47 5.97 -27.20
CA SER A 65 25.09 4.88 -26.27
C SER A 65 25.02 5.28 -24.79
N ASN A 66 24.96 6.58 -24.51
CA ASN A 66 24.82 7.10 -23.14
C ASN A 66 23.40 6.96 -22.58
N SER A 67 22.67 5.87 -22.86
CA SER A 67 21.41 5.55 -22.20
C SER A 67 21.47 4.25 -21.40
N LYS A 68 20.73 4.21 -20.29
CA LYS A 68 20.55 3.05 -19.44
C LYS A 68 19.10 2.94 -19.01
N THR A 69 18.55 1.73 -19.12
CA THR A 69 17.23 1.43 -18.58
C THR A 69 17.32 1.22 -17.07
N VAL A 70 16.55 1.99 -16.32
CA VAL A 70 16.40 1.86 -14.86
C VAL A 70 14.97 1.44 -14.57
N SER A 71 14.80 0.40 -13.76
CA SER A 71 13.48 -0.16 -13.46
C SER A 71 13.39 -0.53 -11.99
N TRP A 72 12.26 -0.19 -11.38
CA TRP A 72 11.91 -0.56 -10.01
C TRP A 72 10.69 -1.46 -10.01
N LYS A 73 10.77 -2.50 -9.18
CA LYS A 73 9.72 -3.46 -8.92
C LYS A 73 9.02 -3.09 -7.64
N PHE A 74 7.71 -2.94 -7.72
CA PHE A 74 6.82 -2.75 -6.58
C PHE A 74 5.98 -4.01 -6.38
N LYS A 75 5.87 -4.48 -5.14
CA LYS A 75 5.00 -5.61 -4.82
C LYS A 75 4.10 -5.26 -3.65
N ASN A 76 2.80 -5.47 -3.82
CA ASN A 76 1.85 -5.36 -2.72
C ASN A 76 1.87 -6.64 -1.88
N ASN A 77 2.48 -6.59 -0.70
CA ASN A 77 2.44 -7.68 0.29
C ASN A 77 1.27 -7.53 1.28
N GLY A 78 0.53 -6.43 1.20
CA GLY A 78 -0.66 -6.18 1.97
C GLY A 78 -1.81 -7.14 1.61
N SER A 79 -2.90 -7.03 2.35
CA SER A 79 -4.13 -7.79 2.08
C SER A 79 -5.22 -6.97 1.40
N ASN A 80 -5.00 -5.66 1.22
CA ASN A 80 -5.92 -4.76 0.54
C ASN A 80 -5.38 -4.33 -0.82
N GLU A 81 -6.29 -4.00 -1.72
CA GLU A 81 -6.03 -3.26 -2.95
C GLU A 81 -5.50 -1.86 -2.63
N VAL A 82 -4.49 -1.40 -3.36
CA VAL A 82 -3.83 -0.10 -3.12
C VAL A 82 -3.61 0.70 -4.39
N PHE A 83 -3.66 2.03 -4.27
CA PHE A 83 -3.03 2.94 -5.21
C PHE A 83 -1.59 3.17 -4.79
N LEU A 84 -0.71 3.41 -5.75
CA LEU A 84 0.72 3.56 -5.53
C LEU A 84 1.24 4.79 -6.28
N ARG A 85 2.08 5.57 -5.60
CA ARG A 85 2.85 6.65 -6.21
C ARG A 85 4.33 6.55 -5.83
N ALA A 86 5.21 7.03 -6.69
CA ALA A 86 6.63 7.07 -6.44
C ALA A 86 7.23 8.41 -6.84
N LYS A 87 8.22 8.87 -6.09
CA LYS A 87 9.02 10.05 -6.37
C LYS A 87 10.46 9.64 -6.56
N ILE A 88 11.06 10.15 -7.62
CA ILE A 88 12.45 9.89 -7.96
C ILE A 88 13.27 11.10 -7.55
N ASN A 89 14.31 10.87 -6.76
CA ASN A 89 15.31 11.88 -6.42
C ASN A 89 16.62 11.41 -7.03
N HIS A 90 17.34 12.32 -7.69
CA HIS A 90 18.61 11.98 -8.30
C HIS A 90 19.59 13.14 -8.17
N GLU A 91 20.87 12.82 -7.97
CA GLU A 91 21.92 13.81 -7.81
C GLU A 91 23.26 13.30 -8.31
N TRP A 92 24.09 14.21 -8.79
CA TRP A 92 25.50 13.94 -9.03
C TRP A 92 26.30 14.21 -7.76
N VAL A 93 27.12 13.23 -7.38
CA VAL A 93 27.95 13.29 -6.19
C VAL A 93 29.42 13.21 -6.58
N LEU A 94 30.18 14.27 -6.31
CA LEU A 94 31.64 14.23 -6.46
C LEU A 94 32.29 13.67 -5.20
N ALA A 95 33.17 12.69 -5.40
CA ALA A 95 34.12 12.27 -4.37
C ALA A 95 35.43 13.07 -4.53
N ALA A 96 35.54 14.22 -3.85
CA ALA A 96 36.80 14.96 -3.74
C ALA A 96 37.24 14.99 -2.27
N ASP A 97 38.45 14.51 -1.98
CA ASP A 97 39.20 14.66 -0.72
C ASP A 97 38.38 14.95 0.56
N ASN A 98 37.60 13.96 1.03
CA ASN A 98 36.80 13.97 2.26
C ASN A 98 35.64 14.99 2.34
N GLU A 99 35.30 15.68 1.26
CA GLU A 99 34.10 16.52 1.19
C GLU A 99 33.18 16.05 0.05
N VAL A 100 32.00 15.56 0.42
CA VAL A 100 30.95 15.17 -0.54
C VAL A 100 30.21 16.44 -0.96
N SER A 101 30.32 16.82 -2.23
CA SER A 101 29.57 17.95 -2.80
C SER A 101 28.58 17.45 -3.84
N SER A 102 27.29 17.72 -3.63
CA SER A 102 26.24 17.50 -4.63
C SER A 102 26.31 18.59 -5.70
N ILE A 103 26.35 18.20 -6.97
CA ILE A 103 26.20 19.12 -8.09
C ILE A 103 24.78 18.97 -8.63
N ASN A 104 24.09 20.11 -8.78
CA ASN A 104 22.84 20.16 -9.53
C ASN A 104 23.13 19.92 -11.02
N GLY A 105 23.06 18.67 -11.45
CA GLY A 105 23.23 18.25 -12.85
C GLY A 105 21.92 17.94 -13.54
N GLU A 106 20.78 18.50 -13.13
CA GLU A 106 19.49 18.26 -13.78
C GLU A 106 19.51 18.50 -15.31
N THR A 107 20.45 19.31 -15.81
CA THR A 107 20.54 19.69 -17.22
C THR A 107 21.35 18.74 -18.11
N ASN A 108 22.05 17.74 -17.57
CA ASN A 108 22.84 16.79 -18.38
C ASN A 108 22.26 15.37 -18.42
N THR A 109 21.18 15.11 -17.67
CA THR A 109 20.50 13.82 -17.64
C THR A 109 19.08 13.94 -18.14
N ASN A 110 18.71 13.12 -19.11
CA ASN A 110 17.35 13.06 -19.64
C ASN A 110 16.66 11.77 -19.18
N TRP A 111 15.41 11.90 -18.77
CA TRP A 111 14.61 10.80 -18.24
C TRP A 111 13.36 10.61 -19.10
N ILE A 112 13.23 9.44 -19.70
CA ILE A 112 12.09 9.07 -20.53
C ILE A 112 11.31 7.97 -19.81
N LEU A 113 10.08 8.27 -19.40
CA LEU A 113 9.18 7.28 -18.81
C LEU A 113 8.76 6.26 -19.88
N ILE A 114 9.07 4.98 -19.64
CA ILE A 114 8.73 3.86 -20.54
C ILE A 114 7.44 3.18 -20.11
N SER A 115 7.18 3.11 -18.80
CA SER A 115 5.95 2.49 -18.29
C SER A 115 4.72 3.34 -18.64
N THR A 116 3.79 2.81 -19.43
CA THR A 116 2.59 3.52 -19.91
C THR A 116 1.49 3.64 -18.85
N GLU A 117 1.51 2.78 -17.85
CA GLU A 117 0.51 2.73 -16.77
C GLU A 117 0.83 3.71 -15.62
N TRP A 118 1.68 4.71 -15.89
CA TRP A 118 2.10 5.71 -14.91
C TRP A 118 1.88 7.12 -15.45
N GLU A 119 1.39 8.00 -14.60
CA GLU A 119 1.17 9.41 -14.90
C GLU A 119 2.02 10.28 -13.97
N GLU A 120 2.80 11.20 -14.54
CA GLU A 120 3.53 12.21 -13.77
C GLU A 120 2.58 13.34 -13.36
N ASN A 121 2.62 13.70 -12.08
CA ASN A 121 1.89 14.83 -11.54
C ASN A 121 2.63 15.42 -10.34
N GLN A 122 3.13 16.65 -10.48
CA GLN A 122 3.81 17.41 -9.42
C GLN A 122 5.04 16.70 -8.83
N GLY A 123 5.86 16.07 -9.68
CA GLY A 123 7.08 15.36 -9.29
C GLY A 123 6.84 13.98 -8.69
N TRP A 124 5.61 13.48 -8.72
CA TRP A 124 5.24 12.12 -8.35
C TRP A 124 4.74 11.38 -9.59
N TYR A 125 5.13 10.12 -9.72
CA TYR A 125 4.61 9.19 -10.70
C TYR A 125 3.53 8.34 -10.03
N TYR A 126 2.31 8.43 -10.55
CA TYR A 126 1.13 7.71 -10.06
C TYR A 126 0.85 6.51 -10.95
N TYR A 127 0.80 5.30 -10.37
CA TYR A 127 0.32 4.14 -11.11
C TYR A 127 -1.18 4.31 -11.34
N THR A 128 -1.64 4.29 -12.59
CA THR A 128 -3.04 4.64 -12.93
C THR A 128 -4.03 3.54 -12.56
N GLY A 129 -3.56 2.30 -12.39
CA GLY A 129 -4.35 1.16 -11.96
C GLY A 129 -4.45 0.99 -10.44
N VAL A 130 -5.15 -0.07 -10.05
CA VAL A 130 -5.17 -0.60 -8.69
C VAL A 130 -4.14 -1.73 -8.60
N VAL A 131 -3.40 -1.81 -7.50
CA VAL A 131 -2.44 -2.90 -7.24
C VAL A 131 -3.06 -3.89 -6.28
N ASP A 132 -3.40 -5.08 -6.78
CA ASP A 132 -4.01 -6.15 -5.99
C ASP A 132 -3.03 -6.76 -4.98
N PRO A 133 -3.53 -7.41 -3.91
CA PRO A 133 -2.69 -8.20 -3.02
C PRO A 133 -1.84 -9.22 -3.79
N LYS A 134 -0.52 -9.18 -3.55
CA LYS A 134 0.54 -9.99 -4.22
C LYS A 134 0.84 -9.60 -5.65
N GLU A 135 0.17 -8.61 -6.22
CA GLU A 135 0.50 -8.09 -7.54
C GLU A 135 1.88 -7.41 -7.52
N VAL A 136 2.53 -7.48 -8.68
CA VAL A 136 3.83 -6.88 -8.92
C VAL A 136 3.71 -5.94 -10.12
N ILE A 137 4.11 -4.70 -9.95
CA ILE A 137 4.16 -3.70 -11.01
C ILE A 137 5.57 -3.14 -11.16
N TYR A 138 5.82 -2.46 -12.28
CA TYR A 138 7.12 -1.90 -12.61
C TYR A 138 7.04 -0.44 -13.03
N LEU A 139 7.96 0.36 -12.52
CA LEU A 139 8.22 1.72 -12.98
C LEU A 139 9.56 1.72 -13.70
N THR A 140 9.56 2.02 -14.99
CA THR A 140 10.74 1.91 -15.84
C THR A 140 10.98 3.20 -16.60
N PHE A 141 12.23 3.63 -16.61
CA PHE A 141 12.73 4.78 -17.35
C PHE A 141 13.90 4.37 -18.24
N GLU A 142 14.04 5.05 -19.36
CA GLU A 142 15.30 5.18 -20.06
C GLU A 142 15.95 6.49 -19.61
N VAL A 143 17.15 6.38 -19.02
CA VAL A 143 17.92 7.51 -18.51
C VAL A 143 19.11 7.70 -19.43
N SER A 144 19.28 8.88 -20.02
CA SER A 144 20.43 9.21 -20.85
C SER A 144 21.25 10.36 -20.30
N ILE A 145 22.56 10.36 -20.57
CA ILE A 145 23.48 11.44 -20.19
C ILE A 145 23.99 12.12 -21.46
N ASP A 146 23.68 13.40 -21.61
CA ASP A 146 24.00 14.18 -22.81
C ASP A 146 25.50 14.55 -22.86
N THR A 147 26.09 14.87 -21.71
CA THR A 147 27.52 15.15 -21.59
C THR A 147 28.05 14.78 -20.21
N ILE A 148 29.28 14.27 -20.19
CA ILE A 148 30.01 13.94 -18.96
C ILE A 148 31.06 15.00 -18.59
N GLU A 149 31.21 16.06 -19.39
CA GLU A 149 32.10 17.18 -19.08
C GLU A 149 31.70 17.83 -17.76
N GLY A 150 32.66 17.93 -16.82
CA GLY A 150 32.43 18.46 -15.47
C GLY A 150 31.89 17.44 -14.45
N PHE A 151 31.55 16.21 -14.89
CA PHE A 151 31.08 15.12 -14.03
C PHE A 151 32.03 13.91 -14.02
N LEU A 152 33.23 14.04 -14.62
CA LEU A 152 34.26 13.01 -14.59
C LEU A 152 34.66 12.67 -13.14
N GLY A 153 34.46 11.41 -12.76
CA GLY A 153 34.70 10.93 -11.39
C GLY A 153 33.55 11.20 -10.40
N ALA A 154 32.42 11.72 -10.88
CA ALA A 154 31.19 11.81 -10.09
C ALA A 154 30.40 10.50 -10.16
N GLU A 155 29.68 10.19 -9.08
CA GLU A 155 28.67 9.13 -9.03
C GLU A 155 27.29 9.74 -9.25
N TYR A 156 26.47 9.15 -10.12
CA TYR A 156 25.06 9.53 -10.27
C TYR A 156 24.21 8.65 -9.36
N LYS A 157 23.67 9.24 -8.30
CA LYS A 157 22.81 8.55 -7.34
C LYS A 157 21.36 8.75 -7.73
N ILE A 158 20.60 7.66 -7.65
CA ILE A 158 19.17 7.65 -7.90
C ILE A 158 18.51 6.95 -6.70
N ASP A 159 17.66 7.70 -6.02
CA ASP A 159 16.84 7.23 -4.91
C ASP A 159 15.36 7.28 -5.31
N ILE A 160 14.60 6.32 -4.78
CA ILE A 160 13.16 6.25 -4.99
C ILE A 160 12.43 6.25 -3.65
N GLU A 161 11.47 7.15 -3.53
CA GLU A 161 10.50 7.19 -2.44
C GLU A 161 9.17 6.69 -2.98
N ALA A 162 8.46 5.84 -2.23
CA ALA A 162 7.19 5.29 -2.68
C ALA A 162 6.17 5.28 -1.55
N GLU A 163 4.92 5.55 -1.92
CA GLU A 163 3.79 5.54 -1.02
C GLU A 163 2.67 4.70 -1.61
N ALA A 164 1.94 4.04 -0.73
CA ALA A 164 0.70 3.37 -1.09
C ALA A 164 -0.41 3.68 -0.12
N ILE A 165 -1.62 3.70 -0.66
CA ILE A 165 -2.83 3.99 0.07
C ILE A 165 -3.95 3.06 -0.40
N GLN A 166 -4.91 2.78 0.46
CA GLN A 166 -6.02 1.89 0.12
C GLN A 166 -6.78 2.39 -1.12
N ALA A 167 -7.09 1.48 -2.05
CA ALA A 167 -7.86 1.77 -3.26
C ALA A 167 -9.38 1.85 -2.99
N SER A 168 -9.79 2.50 -1.90
CA SER A 168 -11.20 2.62 -1.53
C SER A 168 -11.46 3.92 -0.78
N ASN A 169 -12.74 4.26 -0.59
CA ASN A 169 -13.18 5.42 0.20
C ASN A 169 -12.55 6.76 -0.26
N ASN A 170 -12.16 6.87 -1.53
CA ASN A 170 -11.45 8.03 -2.08
C ASN A 170 -10.19 8.42 -1.29
N ALA A 171 -9.51 7.46 -0.65
CA ALA A 171 -8.39 7.75 0.24
C ALA A 171 -7.27 8.54 -0.45
N ALA A 172 -6.93 8.20 -1.70
CA ALA A 172 -5.93 8.94 -2.48
C ALA A 172 -6.33 10.41 -2.73
N TYR A 173 -7.61 10.73 -2.89
CA TYR A 173 -8.05 12.12 -3.02
C TYR A 173 -7.83 12.89 -1.72
N TYR A 174 -8.16 12.29 -0.57
CA TYR A 174 -8.03 12.95 0.72
C TYR A 174 -6.59 13.10 1.21
N GLU A 175 -5.74 12.09 1.01
CA GLU A 175 -4.36 12.11 1.48
C GLU A 175 -3.39 12.74 0.48
N TRP A 176 -3.58 12.49 -0.82
CA TRP A 176 -2.66 12.97 -1.86
C TRP A 176 -3.20 14.18 -2.63
N GLY A 177 -4.48 14.53 -2.48
CA GLY A 177 -5.09 15.64 -3.22
C GLY A 177 -5.22 15.38 -4.72
N THR A 178 -5.09 14.13 -5.17
CA THR A 178 -5.11 13.77 -6.60
C THR A 178 -6.51 13.39 -7.07
N SER A 179 -6.90 13.84 -8.26
CA SER A 179 -8.15 13.45 -8.92
C SER A 179 -7.99 12.27 -9.87
N ILE A 180 -6.77 11.73 -10.05
CA ILE A 180 -6.47 10.60 -10.96
C ILE A 180 -7.38 9.40 -10.66
N TYR A 181 -7.62 9.13 -9.37
CA TYR A 181 -8.43 8.00 -8.90
C TYR A 181 -9.89 8.36 -8.60
N GLY A 182 -10.37 9.49 -9.14
CA GLY A 182 -11.73 9.98 -8.94
C GLY A 182 -11.88 10.91 -7.73
N VAL A 183 -12.95 11.71 -7.77
CA VAL A 183 -13.29 12.70 -6.75
C VAL A 183 -14.55 12.27 -5.99
N PRO A 184 -14.65 12.54 -4.67
CA PRO A 184 -15.88 12.29 -3.92
C PRO A 184 -17.05 13.11 -4.48
N THR A 185 -18.20 12.48 -4.70
CA THR A 185 -19.45 13.19 -4.99
C THR A 185 -20.01 13.80 -3.70
N GLN A 186 -20.26 15.11 -3.70
CA GLN A 186 -20.91 15.82 -2.59
C GLN A 186 -22.38 15.47 -2.43
#